data_AF-A0A932EGQ1-F1
#
_entry.id   AF-A0A932EGQ1-F1
#
_cell.length_a   1.000
_cell.length_b   1.000
_cell.length_c   1.000
_cell.angle_alpha   90.00
_cell.angle_beta   90.00
_cell.angle_gamma   90.00
#
_symmetry.space_group_name_H-M   'P 1'
#
loop_
_entity.id
_entity.type
_entity.pdbx_description
1 polymer ?
#
loop_
_entity_poly.entity_id
_entity_poly.type
_entity_poly.pdbx_seq_one_letter_code
_entity_poly.pdbx_strand_id
1 'polypeptide(L)'
;MGKNIGSALKNSKTLHHVKHSLVRLFKDTKKKNSIEKIGYVAGIITSGGPEYFKANRRRLADYVGKLRKIHNFPMFSAIDVFTSEVYERLEEWKLPFSEREVKARSFWRKILKSGHVTDIFMTPRFKKSKGASDEHKTAKEIGLTIHYMNEDKKTKNK
;
A
#
# COMPACT_ATOMS: atom_id res chain seq x y z
N MET A 1 1.95 3.39 -12.11
CA MET A 1 2.75 2.92 -10.95
C MET A 1 2.74 1.40 -10.79
N GLY A 2 1.57 0.74 -10.63
CA GLY A 2 1.49 -0.71 -10.34
C GLY A 2 2.28 -1.64 -11.27
N LYS A 3 2.17 -1.49 -12.61
CA LYS A 3 2.95 -2.27 -13.58
C LYS A 3 4.47 -2.10 -13.42
N ASN A 4 4.92 -0.91 -13.04
CA ASN A 4 6.34 -0.61 -12.83
C ASN A 4 6.86 -1.20 -11.51
N ILE A 5 5.99 -1.33 -10.50
CA ILE A 5 6.32 -1.96 -9.21
C ILE A 5 6.62 -3.44 -9.41
N GLY A 6 5.73 -4.20 -10.07
CA GLY A 6 5.95 -5.64 -10.29
C GLY A 6 7.29 -5.93 -10.98
N SER A 7 7.64 -5.14 -12.01
CA SER A 7 8.92 -5.25 -12.72
C SER A 7 10.13 -4.90 -11.84
N ALA A 8 10.00 -3.90 -10.96
CA ALA A 8 11.07 -3.50 -10.04
C ALA A 8 11.33 -4.53 -8.92
N LEU A 9 10.34 -5.37 -8.61
CA LEU A 9 10.39 -6.34 -7.52
C LEU A 9 10.72 -7.77 -7.98
N LYS A 10 10.97 -7.99 -9.29
CA LYS A 10 11.13 -9.33 -9.88
C LYS A 10 12.17 -10.23 -9.18
N ASN A 11 13.23 -9.63 -8.64
CA ASN A 11 14.36 -10.34 -8.01
C ASN A 11 14.37 -10.18 -6.47
N SER A 12 13.35 -9.58 -5.86
CA SER A 12 13.32 -9.36 -4.42
C SER A 12 12.95 -10.65 -3.66
N LYS A 13 13.84 -11.08 -2.75
CA LYS A 13 13.67 -12.26 -1.88
C LYS A 13 13.37 -11.94 -0.41
N THR A 14 13.58 -10.69 0.00
CA THR A 14 13.36 -10.22 1.37
C THR A 14 12.62 -8.89 1.36
N LEU A 15 11.95 -8.54 2.45
CA LEU A 15 11.32 -7.22 2.63
C LEU A 15 12.37 -6.09 2.56
N HIS A 16 13.61 -6.36 2.94
CA HIS A 16 14.72 -5.41 2.75
C HIS A 16 14.95 -5.12 1.26
N HIS A 17 15.04 -6.15 0.42
CA HIS A 17 15.19 -5.99 -1.03
C HIS A 17 13.98 -5.29 -1.65
N VAL A 18 12.76 -5.64 -1.24
CA VAL A 18 11.54 -4.96 -1.71
C VAL A 18 11.60 -3.47 -1.38
N LYS A 19 11.99 -3.13 -0.13
CA LYS A 19 12.10 -1.73 0.30
C LYS A 19 13.10 -0.96 -0.56
N HIS A 20 14.28 -1.53 -0.77
CA HIS A 20 15.33 -0.91 -1.57
C HIS A 20 14.88 -0.68 -3.02
N SER A 21 14.27 -1.68 -3.65
CA SER A 21 13.73 -1.58 -5.00
C SER A 21 12.62 -0.54 -5.12
N LEU A 22 11.69 -0.48 -4.16
CA LEU A 22 10.62 0.52 -4.15
C LEU A 22 11.16 1.94 -3.98
N VAL A 23 12.05 2.15 -3.03
CA VAL A 23 12.66 3.47 -2.79
C VAL A 23 13.42 3.94 -4.04
N ARG A 24 14.17 3.05 -4.70
CA ARG A 24 14.82 3.36 -5.98
C ARG A 24 13.80 3.74 -7.05
N LEU A 25 12.73 2.95 -7.20
CA LEU A 25 11.66 3.24 -8.16
C LEU A 25 11.00 4.61 -7.87
N PHE A 26 10.80 4.96 -6.61
CA PHE A 26 10.23 6.26 -6.25
C PHE A 26 11.17 7.40 -6.62
N LYS A 27 12.47 7.29 -6.32
CA LYS A 27 13.49 8.27 -6.73
C LYS A 27 13.50 8.46 -8.26
N ASP A 28 13.53 7.36 -8.99
CA ASP A 28 13.53 7.38 -10.46
C ASP A 28 12.24 8.00 -11.01
N THR A 29 11.09 7.70 -10.39
CA THR A 29 9.78 8.24 -10.80
C THR A 29 9.72 9.76 -10.58
N LYS A 30 10.20 10.24 -9.43
CA LYS A 30 10.25 11.69 -9.16
C LYS A 30 11.19 12.41 -10.13
N LYS A 31 12.39 11.86 -10.34
CA LYS A 31 13.41 12.46 -11.21
C LYS A 31 13.00 12.49 -12.69
N LYS A 32 12.52 11.37 -13.25
CA LYS A 32 12.25 11.26 -14.70
C LYS A 32 11.01 12.02 -15.16
N ASN A 33 10.02 12.16 -14.28
CA ASN A 33 8.73 12.74 -14.66
C ASN A 33 8.50 14.12 -14.03
N SER A 34 9.50 14.68 -13.34
CA SER A 34 9.38 15.92 -12.55
C SER A 34 8.15 15.88 -11.62
N ILE A 35 7.91 14.73 -11.00
CA ILE A 35 6.76 14.49 -10.12
C ILE A 35 7.19 14.71 -8.68
N GLU A 36 6.47 15.58 -7.97
CA GLU A 36 6.74 15.86 -6.56
C GLU A 36 5.99 14.88 -5.63
N LYS A 37 4.77 14.49 -6.03
CA LYS A 37 3.83 13.72 -5.20
C LYS A 37 3.83 12.23 -5.51
N ILE A 38 3.77 11.41 -4.47
CA ILE A 38 3.52 9.98 -4.57
C ILE A 38 2.49 9.60 -3.51
N GLY A 39 1.38 9.00 -3.94
CA GLY A 39 0.29 8.56 -3.07
C GLY A 39 0.40 7.09 -2.66
N TYR A 40 0.15 6.81 -1.40
CA TYR A 40 -0.09 5.46 -0.88
C TYR A 40 -1.55 5.27 -0.49
N VAL A 41 -2.19 4.20 -0.95
CA VAL A 41 -3.59 3.89 -0.60
C VAL A 41 -3.59 2.77 0.44
N ALA A 42 -4.02 3.13 1.65
CA ALA A 42 -4.05 2.28 2.82
C ALA A 42 -5.45 1.71 3.05
N GLY A 43 -5.53 0.41 3.36
CA GLY A 43 -6.82 -0.24 3.54
C GLY A 43 -6.77 -1.62 4.15
N ILE A 44 -7.96 -2.17 4.38
CA ILE A 44 -8.12 -3.51 4.93
C ILE A 44 -7.70 -4.54 3.87
N ILE A 45 -6.81 -5.46 4.24
CA ILE A 45 -6.47 -6.65 3.44
C ILE A 45 -6.81 -7.92 4.21
N THR A 46 -6.09 -8.20 5.30
CA THR A 46 -6.20 -9.43 6.08
C THR A 46 -7.17 -9.34 7.26
N SER A 47 -7.62 -8.14 7.62
CA SER A 47 -8.49 -7.95 8.78
C SER A 47 -9.93 -8.39 8.46
N GLY A 48 -10.54 -9.10 9.40
CA GLY A 48 -11.88 -9.70 9.26
C GLY A 48 -11.86 -11.21 9.06
N GLY A 49 -10.72 -11.82 8.77
CA GLY A 49 -10.58 -13.27 8.57
C GLY A 49 -10.09 -13.62 7.15
N PRO A 50 -9.48 -14.81 6.96
CA PRO A 50 -8.97 -15.26 5.66
C PRO A 50 -10.04 -15.30 4.56
N GLU A 51 -11.30 -15.57 4.91
CA GLU A 51 -12.46 -15.60 4.02
C GLU A 51 -12.72 -14.25 3.33
N TYR A 52 -12.37 -13.14 3.98
CA TYR A 52 -12.53 -11.80 3.42
C TYR A 52 -11.34 -11.33 2.60
N PHE A 53 -10.22 -12.06 2.59
CA PHE A 53 -8.97 -11.62 1.97
C PHE A 53 -9.13 -11.24 0.49
N LYS A 54 -9.77 -12.10 -0.30
CA LYS A 54 -10.00 -11.86 -1.74
C LYS A 54 -10.92 -10.65 -1.97
N ALA A 55 -12.01 -10.55 -1.21
CA ALA A 55 -12.95 -9.44 -1.30
C ALA A 55 -12.30 -8.09 -0.89
N ASN A 56 -11.49 -8.10 0.17
CA ASN A 56 -10.76 -6.94 0.64
C ASN A 56 -9.70 -6.47 -0.37
N ARG A 57 -8.92 -7.39 -0.95
CA ARG A 57 -7.98 -7.06 -2.03
C ARG A 57 -8.67 -6.43 -3.24
N ARG A 58 -9.80 -7.00 -3.67
CA ARG A 58 -10.59 -6.45 -4.79
C ARG A 58 -11.09 -5.04 -4.46
N ARG A 59 -11.68 -4.84 -3.27
CA ARG A 59 -12.14 -3.53 -2.83
C ARG A 59 -11.01 -2.49 -2.81
N LEU A 60 -9.82 -2.86 -2.32
CA LEU A 60 -8.65 -1.98 -2.34
C LEU A 60 -8.20 -1.67 -3.77
N ALA A 61 -8.22 -2.66 -4.68
CA ALA A 61 -7.92 -2.45 -6.09
C ALA A 61 -8.90 -1.47 -6.75
N ASP A 62 -10.20 -1.58 -6.44
CA ASP A 62 -11.22 -0.67 -6.95
C ASP A 62 -10.98 0.76 -6.47
N TYR A 63 -10.68 0.96 -5.17
CA TYR A 63 -10.34 2.28 -4.64
C TYR A 63 -9.09 2.88 -5.29
N VAL A 64 -8.03 2.08 -5.43
CA VAL A 64 -6.80 2.50 -6.10
C VAL A 64 -7.08 2.88 -7.56
N GLY A 65 -7.90 2.10 -8.25
CA GLY A 65 -8.32 2.37 -9.63
C GLY A 65 -9.08 3.69 -9.76
N LYS A 66 -10.04 3.96 -8.85
CA LYS A 66 -10.76 5.24 -8.80
C LYS A 66 -9.81 6.41 -8.55
N LEU A 67 -8.94 6.31 -7.55
CA LEU A 67 -7.99 7.37 -7.18
C LEU A 67 -7.01 7.69 -8.33
N ARG A 68 -6.49 6.65 -9.00
CA ARG A 68 -5.60 6.83 -10.16
C ARG A 68 -6.24 7.53 -11.35
N LYS A 69 -7.58 7.52 -11.47
CA LYS A 69 -8.30 8.23 -12.55
C LYS A 69 -8.49 9.72 -12.23
N ILE A 70 -8.60 10.08 -10.94
CA ILE A 70 -8.89 11.45 -10.52
C ILE A 70 -7.63 12.24 -10.15
N HIS A 71 -6.53 11.56 -9.82
CA HIS A 71 -5.27 12.20 -9.45
C HIS A 71 -4.23 12.05 -10.56
N ASN A 72 -3.59 13.17 -10.92
CA ASN A 72 -2.54 13.20 -11.94
C ASN A 72 -1.13 12.94 -11.37
N PHE A 73 -1.02 12.07 -10.36
CA PHE A 73 0.27 11.67 -9.79
C PHE A 73 0.30 10.17 -9.46
N PRO A 74 1.49 9.57 -9.32
CA PRO A 74 1.62 8.14 -9.16
C PRO A 74 1.10 7.68 -7.81
N MET A 75 0.25 6.66 -7.82
CA MET A 75 -0.33 6.07 -6.62
C MET A 75 -0.14 4.56 -6.59
N PHE A 76 0.09 4.02 -5.41
CA PHE A 76 0.24 2.57 -5.17
C PHE A 76 -0.37 2.15 -3.85
N SER A 77 -0.46 0.85 -3.64
CA SER A 77 -1.03 0.22 -2.45
C SER A 77 -0.31 -1.09 -2.15
N ALA A 78 -0.62 -1.70 -1.01
CA ALA A 78 -0.05 -2.99 -0.63
C ALA A 78 -0.31 -4.11 -1.64
N ILE A 79 -1.41 -4.07 -2.40
CA ILE A 79 -1.71 -5.09 -3.43
C ILE A 79 -0.88 -4.91 -4.71
N ASP A 80 -0.32 -3.73 -4.96
CA ASP A 80 0.62 -3.51 -6.08
C ASP A 80 2.02 -4.03 -5.74
N VAL A 81 2.39 -4.00 -4.46
CA VAL A 81 3.71 -4.44 -3.96
C VAL A 81 3.73 -5.93 -3.69
N PHE A 82 2.68 -6.44 -3.04
CA PHE A 82 2.58 -7.85 -2.68
C PHE A 82 1.58 -8.58 -3.57
N THR A 83 2.02 -8.84 -4.80
CA THR A 83 1.37 -9.78 -5.71
C THR A 83 1.59 -11.22 -5.22
N SER A 84 0.85 -12.17 -5.78
CA SER A 84 1.05 -13.59 -5.45
C SER A 84 2.50 -14.02 -5.72
N GLU A 85 3.09 -13.60 -6.84
CA GLU A 85 4.47 -13.98 -7.17
C GLU A 85 5.49 -13.37 -6.20
N VAL A 86 5.25 -12.16 -5.71
CA VAL A 86 6.12 -11.56 -4.67
C VAL A 86 5.97 -12.33 -3.36
N TYR A 87 4.74 -12.63 -2.95
CA TYR A 87 4.49 -13.36 -1.70
C TYR A 87 5.17 -14.71 -1.62
N GLU A 88 5.11 -15.49 -2.70
CA GLU A 88 5.69 -16.85 -2.75
C GLU A 88 7.22 -16.84 -2.61
N ARG A 89 7.88 -15.74 -2.97
CA ARG A 89 9.35 -15.62 -2.96
C ARG A 89 9.92 -15.05 -1.66
N LEU A 90 9.13 -14.31 -0.88
CA LEU A 90 9.64 -13.60 0.29
C LEU A 90 9.91 -14.55 1.46
N GLU A 91 11.12 -14.49 2.00
CA GLU A 91 11.52 -15.25 3.18
C GLU A 91 10.62 -14.95 4.39
N GLU A 92 10.21 -13.69 4.57
CA GLU A 92 9.31 -13.29 5.66
C GLU A 92 7.91 -13.90 5.53
N TRP A 93 7.54 -14.38 4.35
CA TRP A 93 6.29 -15.10 4.12
C TRP A 93 6.37 -16.59 4.47
N LYS A 94 7.54 -17.10 4.87
CA LYS A 94 7.70 -18.45 5.44
C LYS A 94 7.57 -18.47 6.97
N LEU A 95 7.55 -17.30 7.59
CA LEU A 95 7.43 -17.14 9.04
C LEU A 95 5.99 -17.36 9.53
N PRO A 96 5.82 -17.67 10.84
CA PRO A 96 4.52 -17.67 11.50
C PRO A 96 3.75 -16.37 11.26
N PHE A 97 2.42 -16.46 11.26
CA PHE A 97 1.55 -15.32 10.93
C PHE A 97 1.80 -14.10 11.83
N SER A 98 2.00 -14.30 13.13
CA SER A 98 2.27 -13.24 14.10
C SER A 98 3.55 -12.45 13.77
N GLU A 99 4.64 -13.15 13.45
CA GLU A 99 5.91 -12.55 13.06
C GLU A 99 5.82 -11.84 11.72
N ARG A 100 5.15 -12.46 10.75
CA ARG A 100 4.88 -11.86 9.45
C ARG A 100 4.13 -10.53 9.58
N GLU A 101 3.11 -10.48 10.43
CA GLU A 101 2.32 -9.28 10.65
C GLU A 101 3.18 -8.13 11.22
N VAL A 102 4.05 -8.43 12.19
CA VAL A 102 4.99 -7.46 12.77
C VAL A 102 5.98 -6.95 11.71
N LYS A 103 6.57 -7.86 10.92
CA LYS A 103 7.53 -7.49 9.87
C LYS A 103 6.87 -6.69 8.74
N ALA A 104 5.64 -7.03 8.35
CA ALA A 104 4.87 -6.29 7.36
C ALA A 104 4.56 -4.86 7.83
N ARG A 105 4.13 -4.67 9.09
CA ARG A 105 3.93 -3.33 9.66
C ARG A 105 5.23 -2.52 9.68
N SER A 106 6.32 -3.12 10.18
CA SER A 106 7.64 -2.47 10.20
C SER A 106 8.10 -2.06 8.80
N PHE A 107 7.87 -2.90 7.79
CA PHE A 107 8.16 -2.59 6.39
C PHE A 107 7.38 -1.36 5.91
N TRP A 108 6.06 -1.31 6.11
CA TRP A 108 5.24 -0.18 5.67
C TRP A 108 5.61 1.13 6.36
N ARG A 109 5.89 1.08 7.68
CA ARG A 109 6.43 2.25 8.39
C ARG A 109 7.70 2.79 7.72
N LYS A 110 8.65 1.91 7.37
CA LYS A 110 9.90 2.29 6.70
C LYS A 110 9.66 2.87 5.30
N ILE A 111 8.66 2.37 4.57
CA ILE A 111 8.28 2.93 3.26
C ILE A 111 7.72 4.34 3.42
N LEU A 112 6.80 4.56 4.36
CA LEU A 112 6.23 5.89 4.62
C LEU A 112 7.32 6.87 5.10
N LYS A 113 8.19 6.43 6.01
CA LYS A 113 9.32 7.21 6.54
C LYS A 113 10.48 7.41 5.54
N SER A 114 10.38 6.91 4.31
CA SER A 114 11.44 7.07 3.30
C SER A 114 11.55 8.48 2.72
N GLY A 115 10.57 9.36 3.00
CA GLY A 115 10.50 10.72 2.45
C GLY A 115 10.01 10.80 1.00
N HIS A 116 9.69 9.65 0.38
CA HIS A 116 9.22 9.63 -1.01
C HIS A 116 7.70 9.66 -1.15
N VAL A 117 6.98 9.06 -0.21
CA VAL A 117 5.51 9.12 -0.14
C VAL A 117 5.12 10.47 0.46
N THR A 118 4.22 11.19 -0.20
CA THR A 118 3.77 12.53 0.22
C THR A 118 2.33 12.51 0.73
N ASP A 119 1.52 11.61 0.19
CA ASP A 119 0.09 11.53 0.44
C ASP A 119 -0.29 10.10 0.83
N ILE A 120 -1.18 9.97 1.80
CA ILE A 120 -1.81 8.70 2.15
C ILE A 120 -3.34 8.81 2.03
N PHE A 121 -3.95 7.80 1.43
CA PHE A 121 -5.39 7.73 1.20
C PHE A 121 -5.94 6.59 2.05
N MET A 122 -6.69 6.95 3.09
CA MET A 122 -7.30 6.02 4.01
C MET A 122 -8.65 5.57 3.47
N THR A 123 -8.74 4.31 3.05
CA THR A 123 -10.00 3.71 2.61
C THR A 123 -11.00 3.59 3.77
N PRO A 124 -12.31 3.46 3.48
CA PRO A 124 -13.29 3.33 4.53
C PRO A 124 -13.04 2.14 5.44
N ARG A 125 -13.38 2.30 6.72
CA ARG A 125 -13.15 1.30 7.78
C ARG A 125 -11.67 0.95 8.03
N PHE A 126 -10.70 1.74 7.55
CA PHE A 126 -9.27 1.48 7.79
C PHE A 126 -8.92 1.21 9.26
N LYS A 127 -9.63 1.86 10.19
CA LYS A 127 -9.47 1.69 11.65
C LYS A 127 -9.68 0.25 12.14
N LYS A 128 -10.40 -0.58 11.37
CA LYS A 128 -10.58 -2.01 11.67
C LYS A 128 -9.36 -2.86 11.32
N SER A 129 -8.36 -2.29 10.63
CA SER A 129 -7.12 -2.97 10.30
C SER A 129 -5.98 -2.46 11.17
N LYS A 130 -5.30 -3.36 11.88
CA LYS A 130 -4.07 -3.05 12.61
C LYS A 130 -3.01 -2.45 11.68
N GLY A 131 -2.87 -2.99 10.47
CA GLY A 131 -1.93 -2.48 9.46
C GLY A 131 -2.29 -1.06 9.01
N ALA A 132 -3.52 -0.84 8.52
CA ALA A 132 -3.90 0.49 8.03
C ALA A 132 -3.97 1.56 9.14
N SER A 133 -4.29 1.16 10.38
CA SER A 133 -4.25 2.08 11.53
C SER A 133 -2.81 2.47 11.90
N ASP A 134 -1.88 1.53 11.77
CA ASP A 134 -0.46 1.78 12.00
C ASP A 134 0.17 2.69 10.94
N GLU A 135 -0.20 2.49 9.68
CA GLU A 135 0.15 3.35 8.55
C GLU A 135 -0.39 4.77 8.76
N HIS A 136 -1.65 4.90 9.21
CA HIS A 136 -2.27 6.18 9.55
C HIS A 136 -1.54 6.91 10.68
N LYS A 137 -1.22 6.21 11.77
CA LYS A 137 -0.45 6.78 12.88
C LYS A 137 0.93 7.26 12.40
N THR A 138 1.60 6.46 11.58
CA THR A 138 2.91 6.79 11.02
C THR A 138 2.83 8.02 10.12
N ALA A 139 1.81 8.09 9.27
CA ALA A 139 1.59 9.22 8.38
C ALA A 139 1.36 10.53 9.16
N LYS A 140 0.58 10.47 10.25
CA LYS A 140 0.40 11.61 11.16
C LYS A 140 1.71 12.05 11.81
N GLU A 141 2.48 11.10 12.33
CA GLU A 141 3.76 11.35 13.02
C GLU A 141 4.76 12.09 12.13
N ILE A 142 4.83 11.73 10.84
CA ILE A 142 5.79 12.32 9.89
C ILE A 142 5.20 13.44 9.02
N GLY A 143 3.96 13.87 9.28
CA GLY A 143 3.34 14.99 8.57
C GLY A 143 2.99 14.73 7.09
N LEU A 144 2.63 13.51 6.71
CA LEU A 144 2.08 13.27 5.36
C LEU A 144 0.72 13.93 5.20
N THR A 145 0.35 14.25 3.96
CA THR A 145 -1.02 14.68 3.66
C THR A 145 -1.95 13.46 3.75
N ILE A 146 -2.95 13.52 4.64
CA ILE A 146 -3.88 12.40 4.88
C ILE A 146 -5.23 12.71 4.27
N HIS A 147 -5.66 11.87 3.32
CA HIS A 147 -6.97 11.92 2.68
C HIS A 147 -7.84 10.81 3.23
N TYR A 148 -9.05 11.14 3.69
CA TYR A 148 -10.03 10.13 4.13
C TYR A 148 -11.06 9.93 3.04
N MET A 149 -11.23 8.67 2.62
CA MET A 149 -12.24 8.32 1.63
C MET A 149 -13.59 8.09 2.33
N ASN A 150 -14.66 8.62 1.75
CA ASN A 150 -16.02 8.36 2.22
C ASN A 150 -16.46 6.95 1.82
N GLU A 151 -17.35 6.35 2.63
CA GLU A 151 -18.05 5.14 2.19
C GLU A 151 -18.84 5.48 0.92
N ASP A 152 -18.67 4.67 -0.13
CA ASP A 152 -19.56 4.72 -1.29
C ASP A 152 -20.98 4.51 -0.75
N LYS A 153 -21.77 5.58 -0.66
CA LYS A 153 -23.21 5.46 -0.40
C LYS A 153 -23.73 4.63 -1.57
N LYS A 154 -24.03 3.36 -1.33
CA LYS A 154 -24.85 2.60 -2.29
C LYS A 154 -26.12 3.41 -2.45
N THR A 155 -26.29 4.04 -3.61
CA THR A 155 -27.60 4.44 -4.10
C THR A 155 -28.43 3.16 -4.07
N LYS A 156 -29.24 3.02 -3.02
CA LYS A 156 -30.38 2.10 -3.05
C LYS A 156 -31.25 2.66 -4.14
N ASN A 157 -31.18 2.10 -5.34
CA ASN A 157 -32.24 2.29 -6.31
C ASN A 157 -33.50 1.78 -5.62
N LYS A 158 -34.43 2.71 -5.41
CA LYS A 158 -35.79 2.44 -4.94
C LYS A 158 -36.49 1.52 -5.93
#